data_AF-A0A926A6G7-F1
#
_entry.id   AF-A0A926A6G7-F1
#
_cell.length_a   1.000
_cell.length_b   1.000
_cell.length_c   1.000
_cell.angle_alpha   90.00
_cell.angle_beta   90.00
_cell.angle_gamma   90.00
#
_symmetry.space_group_name_H-M   'P 1'
#
loop_
_entity.id
_entity.type
_entity.pdbx_description
1 polymer ?
#
loop_
_entity_poly.entity_id
_entity_poly.type
_entity_poly.pdbx_seq_one_letter_code
_entity_poly.pdbx_strand_id
1 'polypeptide(L)'
;MTRRAVTAAAFVALTLPVLLATPAVAAPTAEADLRIATFNVSMFRPTEGELNQDLSTPDDPQIAKVTEVIQQVRPDVLLVNEFDYDPANVALFRDSYLSRGVDPIDYPYAYIAPSNTGVPSGFDLNDNGAVQGGDDALGFGVFPGQYGMLVLSQFPIVDDEVRTFQNFLWKDLPGARLPDDAATPASGDFYSADELAVLPLSSKSHWDVPIEVAGETVHVLASHPTPPSFDGPEDRNGLRNADEIAFWQQYVAPGDESDALYDDDGEHGGLARHERFVIMGDQNSDPADGDSLPGAAQQIIEADRVIDPLPSSEGAVEAAQLQGGPNLVHQSDPAYDTADFSEPVPGNLRVDYVLPSEPMEVRDSGVFWPATRDDLARLADASDHHMVWVDLDVN
;
A
#
# COMPACT_ATOMS: atom_id res chain seq x y z
N MET A 1 -72.59 57.34 25.65
CA MET A 1 -73.47 56.15 25.71
C MET A 1 -73.03 55.16 24.66
N THR A 2 -72.40 54.09 25.12
CA THR A 2 -71.75 53.00 24.40
C THR A 2 -72.72 51.82 24.26
N ARG A 3 -72.78 51.18 23.09
CA ARG A 3 -73.35 49.83 22.94
C ARG A 3 -72.28 48.90 22.37
N ARG A 4 -71.93 47.89 23.16
CA ARG A 4 -71.08 46.75 22.79
C ARG A 4 -71.94 45.71 22.06
N ALA A 5 -71.43 45.17 20.96
CA ALA A 5 -71.92 43.96 20.33
C ALA A 5 -70.95 42.82 20.66
N VAL A 6 -71.50 41.67 21.08
CA VAL A 6 -70.76 40.44 21.38
C VAL A 6 -70.95 39.51 20.18
N THR A 7 -69.86 39.14 19.52
CA THR A 7 -69.82 38.17 18.43
C THR A 7 -69.46 36.80 19.01
N ALA A 8 -70.33 35.81 18.82
CA ALA A 8 -70.08 34.41 19.17
C ALA A 8 -69.26 33.72 18.07
N ALA A 9 -68.17 33.07 18.45
CA ALA A 9 -67.31 32.29 17.56
C ALA A 9 -67.86 30.87 17.36
N ALA A 10 -67.95 30.42 16.11
CA ALA A 10 -68.22 29.04 15.75
C ALA A 10 -66.89 28.32 15.47
N PHE A 11 -66.62 27.24 16.20
CA PHE A 11 -65.49 26.34 15.95
C PHE A 11 -65.88 25.34 14.86
N VAL A 12 -65.13 25.32 13.75
CA VAL A 12 -65.18 24.26 12.74
C VAL A 12 -63.98 23.32 13.02
N ALA A 13 -64.26 22.06 13.34
CA ALA A 13 -63.23 21.05 13.50
C ALA A 13 -62.79 20.53 12.13
N LEU A 14 -61.53 20.80 11.76
CA LEU A 14 -60.87 20.22 10.58
C LEU A 14 -60.17 18.92 11.01
N THR A 15 -60.62 17.76 10.52
CA THR A 15 -59.90 16.49 10.65
C THR A 15 -58.87 16.37 9.54
N LEU A 16 -57.58 16.55 9.84
CA LEU A 16 -56.48 16.20 8.92
C LEU A 16 -56.26 14.67 8.97
N PRO A 17 -56.13 13.99 7.82
CA PRO A 17 -55.64 12.61 7.81
C PRO A 17 -54.14 12.60 8.11
N VAL A 18 -53.74 11.88 9.15
CA VAL A 18 -52.34 11.56 9.43
C VAL A 18 -51.91 10.48 8.43
N LEU A 19 -51.13 10.85 7.41
CA LEU A 19 -50.38 9.88 6.63
C LEU A 19 -49.23 9.38 7.50
N LEU A 20 -49.32 8.12 7.95
CA LEU A 20 -48.19 7.38 8.51
C LEU A 20 -47.24 7.06 7.36
N ALA A 21 -46.15 7.83 7.24
CA ALA A 21 -45.03 7.45 6.39
C ALA A 21 -44.36 6.21 7.01
N THR A 22 -44.50 5.06 6.35
CA THR A 22 -43.68 3.89 6.65
C THR A 22 -42.23 4.24 6.31
N PRO A 23 -41.25 3.99 7.21
CA PRO A 23 -39.85 4.14 6.84
C PRO A 23 -39.58 3.24 5.64
N ALA A 24 -39.11 3.83 4.55
CA ALA A 24 -38.59 3.07 3.43
C ALA A 24 -37.39 2.29 3.95
N VAL A 25 -37.51 0.96 3.97
CA VAL A 25 -36.35 0.07 4.10
C VAL A 25 -35.52 0.35 2.85
N ALA A 26 -34.33 0.93 3.03
CA ALA A 26 -33.37 1.06 1.96
C ALA A 26 -33.15 -0.34 1.36
N ALA A 27 -33.25 -0.45 0.03
CA ALA A 27 -32.83 -1.66 -0.65
C ALA A 27 -31.36 -1.94 -0.26
N PRO A 28 -30.94 -3.22 -0.15
CA PRO A 28 -29.53 -3.52 0.01
C PRO A 28 -28.78 -2.81 -1.12
N THR A 29 -27.83 -1.96 -0.75
CA THR A 29 -26.79 -1.51 -1.69
C THR A 29 -26.21 -2.77 -2.32
N ALA A 30 -26.08 -2.80 -3.64
CA ALA A 30 -25.39 -3.90 -4.29
C ALA A 30 -24.02 -4.06 -3.61
N GLU A 31 -23.68 -5.29 -3.22
CA GLU A 31 -22.34 -5.64 -2.74
C GLU A 31 -21.33 -5.15 -3.79
N ALA A 32 -20.23 -4.53 -3.37
CA ALA A 32 -19.16 -4.17 -4.29
C ALA A 32 -18.62 -5.44 -4.98
N ASP A 33 -18.09 -5.33 -6.19
CA ASP A 33 -17.58 -6.49 -6.93
C ASP A 33 -16.23 -6.96 -6.38
N LEU A 34 -15.48 -6.05 -5.75
CA LEU A 34 -14.13 -6.27 -5.28
C LEU A 34 -13.80 -5.37 -4.08
N ARG A 35 -13.46 -5.97 -2.94
CA ARG A 35 -12.69 -5.30 -1.88
C ARG A 35 -11.21 -5.63 -2.06
N ILE A 36 -10.40 -4.61 -2.34
CA ILE A 36 -8.95 -4.76 -2.50
C ILE A 36 -8.22 -3.96 -1.42
N ALA A 37 -7.14 -4.52 -0.86
CA ALA A 37 -6.44 -3.93 0.27
C ALA A 37 -4.93 -4.17 0.23
N THR A 38 -4.16 -3.23 0.78
CA THR A 38 -2.75 -3.45 1.10
C THR A 38 -2.54 -3.40 2.61
N PHE A 39 -1.59 -4.19 3.11
CA PHE A 39 -1.20 -4.20 4.51
C PHE A 39 0.28 -4.54 4.64
N ASN A 40 1.12 -3.57 5.00
CA ASN A 40 2.42 -3.87 5.57
C ASN A 40 2.19 -4.47 6.97
N VAL A 41 2.65 -5.71 7.17
CA VAL A 41 2.37 -6.48 8.41
C VAL A 41 3.55 -6.50 9.37
N SER A 42 4.69 -5.93 8.97
CA SER A 42 5.95 -5.96 9.71
C SER A 42 6.33 -7.36 10.20
N MET A 43 6.00 -8.39 9.40
CA MET A 43 6.25 -9.80 9.71
C MET A 43 7.63 -10.26 9.22
N PHE A 44 8.54 -9.34 8.92
CA PHE A 44 9.94 -9.68 8.70
C PHE A 44 10.58 -10.18 10.00
N ARG A 45 11.68 -10.91 9.87
CA ARG A 45 12.49 -11.37 10.99
C ARG A 45 13.96 -11.02 10.82
N PRO A 46 14.74 -10.92 11.92
CA PRO A 46 16.16 -10.65 11.84
C PRO A 46 16.99 -11.84 11.34
N THR A 47 16.41 -13.05 11.34
CA THR A 47 17.09 -14.29 10.92
C THR A 47 16.32 -15.01 9.81
N GLU A 48 17.04 -15.46 8.79
CA GLU A 48 16.48 -16.27 7.70
C GLU A 48 15.72 -17.49 8.24
N GLY A 49 14.48 -17.69 7.76
CA GLY A 49 13.64 -18.83 8.14
C GLY A 49 12.97 -18.73 9.51
N GLU A 50 13.11 -17.62 10.24
CA GLU A 50 12.41 -17.40 11.51
C GLU A 50 10.91 -17.16 11.29
N LEU A 51 10.50 -16.41 10.25
CA LEU A 51 9.08 -16.23 9.93
C LEU A 51 8.38 -17.57 9.66
N ASN A 52 9.07 -18.48 8.96
CA ASN A 52 8.56 -19.83 8.70
C ASN A 52 8.31 -20.61 10.00
N GLN A 53 9.20 -20.48 10.99
CA GLN A 53 9.06 -21.13 12.29
C GLN A 53 7.85 -20.56 13.04
N ASP A 54 7.70 -19.24 13.06
CA ASP A 54 6.58 -18.58 13.73
C ASP A 54 5.24 -18.94 13.08
N LEU A 55 5.18 -18.93 11.73
CA LEU A 55 4.00 -19.35 10.97
C LEU A 55 3.63 -20.83 11.17
N SER A 56 4.59 -21.67 11.56
CA SER A 56 4.38 -23.09 11.85
C SER A 56 3.71 -23.33 13.20
N THR A 57 3.67 -22.32 14.08
CA THR A 57 3.04 -22.39 15.40
C THR A 57 1.87 -21.41 15.49
N PRO A 58 0.60 -21.86 15.63
CA PRO A 58 -0.58 -21.00 15.51
C PRO A 58 -0.87 -20.14 16.76
N ASP A 59 0.17 -19.66 17.44
CA ASP A 59 0.10 -18.89 18.68
C ASP A 59 1.06 -17.69 18.73
N ASP A 60 1.74 -17.35 17.63
CA ASP A 60 2.45 -16.08 17.53
C ASP A 60 1.47 -14.90 17.70
N PRO A 61 1.70 -13.99 18.67
CA PRO A 61 0.76 -12.93 18.99
C PRO A 61 0.68 -11.82 17.94
N GLN A 62 1.77 -11.50 17.23
CA GLN A 62 1.76 -10.51 16.14
C GLN A 62 0.93 -11.07 14.99
N ILE A 63 1.25 -12.28 14.54
CA ILE A 63 0.59 -12.90 13.40
C ILE A 63 -0.89 -13.13 13.70
N ALA A 64 -1.26 -13.47 14.94
CA ALA A 64 -2.66 -13.60 15.35
C ALA A 64 -3.43 -12.26 15.26
N LYS A 65 -2.82 -11.13 15.62
CA LYS A 65 -3.45 -9.81 15.47
C LYS A 65 -3.58 -9.43 13.99
N VAL A 66 -2.54 -9.59 13.20
CA VAL A 66 -2.55 -9.38 11.74
C VAL A 66 -3.67 -10.20 11.09
N THR A 67 -3.77 -11.47 11.46
CA THR A 67 -4.83 -12.38 11.00
C THR A 67 -6.22 -11.86 11.37
N GLU A 68 -6.39 -11.39 12.60
CA GLU A 68 -7.67 -10.84 13.03
C GLU A 68 -8.03 -9.57 12.25
N VAL A 69 -7.07 -8.66 12.00
CA VAL A 69 -7.30 -7.47 11.16
C VAL A 69 -7.82 -7.88 9.78
N ILE A 70 -7.16 -8.84 9.12
CA ILE A 70 -7.58 -9.37 7.81
C ILE A 70 -9.01 -9.94 7.89
N GLN A 71 -9.37 -10.61 9.00
CA GLN A 71 -10.70 -11.20 9.19
C GLN A 71 -11.80 -10.17 9.52
N GLN A 72 -11.43 -9.02 10.07
CA GLN A 72 -12.38 -7.90 10.28
C GLN A 72 -12.61 -7.14 8.96
N VAL A 73 -11.56 -6.87 8.19
CA VAL A 73 -11.66 -6.11 6.93
C VAL A 73 -12.18 -6.96 5.77
N ARG A 74 -11.82 -8.25 5.74
CA ARG A 74 -12.21 -9.23 4.71
C ARG A 74 -11.94 -8.79 3.27
N PRO A 75 -10.70 -8.44 2.89
CA PRO A 75 -10.40 -8.15 1.51
C PRO A 75 -10.54 -9.40 0.63
N ASP A 76 -10.99 -9.23 -0.61
CA ASP A 76 -11.02 -10.30 -1.61
C ASP A 76 -9.64 -10.47 -2.26
N VAL A 77 -8.91 -9.37 -2.41
CA VAL A 77 -7.52 -9.31 -2.87
C VAL A 77 -6.70 -8.52 -1.85
N LEU A 78 -5.59 -9.10 -1.38
CA LEU A 78 -4.72 -8.51 -0.36
C LEU A 78 -3.26 -8.55 -0.82
N LEU A 79 -2.63 -7.38 -0.91
CA LEU A 79 -1.17 -7.28 -0.93
C LEU A 79 -0.66 -7.19 0.52
N VAL A 80 0.29 -8.05 0.84
CA VAL A 80 0.98 -8.08 2.13
C VAL A 80 2.42 -7.64 1.89
N ASN A 81 2.86 -6.56 2.54
CA ASN A 81 4.27 -6.13 2.55
C ASN A 81 4.95 -6.58 3.85
N GLU A 82 6.29 -6.64 3.83
CA GLU A 82 7.12 -7.15 4.93
C GLU A 82 6.79 -8.58 5.36
N PHE A 83 6.67 -9.44 4.35
CA PHE A 83 6.48 -10.87 4.51
C PHE A 83 7.71 -11.58 3.92
N ASP A 84 8.62 -12.04 4.79
CA ASP A 84 9.87 -12.68 4.35
C ASP A 84 9.59 -13.80 3.33
N TYR A 85 10.33 -13.75 2.23
CA TYR A 85 10.17 -14.66 1.10
C TYR A 85 10.59 -16.08 1.50
N ASP A 86 9.60 -16.96 1.56
CA ASP A 86 9.74 -18.40 1.46
C ASP A 86 8.42 -18.94 0.88
N PRO A 87 8.41 -19.65 -0.26
CA PRO A 87 7.19 -20.22 -0.81
C PRO A 87 6.38 -21.08 0.18
N ALA A 88 7.04 -21.71 1.16
CA ALA A 88 6.37 -22.48 2.20
C ALA A 88 5.56 -21.61 3.18
N ASN A 89 5.94 -20.34 3.38
CA ASN A 89 5.26 -19.41 4.29
C ASN A 89 3.80 -19.18 3.87
N VAL A 90 3.51 -19.21 2.56
CA VAL A 90 2.14 -19.01 2.03
C VAL A 90 1.17 -20.06 2.57
N ALA A 91 1.54 -21.34 2.49
CA ALA A 91 0.71 -22.43 2.98
C ALA A 91 0.59 -22.37 4.51
N LEU A 92 1.69 -22.08 5.22
CA LEU A 92 1.66 -21.96 6.68
C LEU A 92 0.75 -20.83 7.15
N PHE A 93 0.81 -19.65 6.51
CA PHE A 93 -0.04 -18.53 6.86
C PHE A 93 -1.54 -18.83 6.63
N ARG A 94 -1.87 -19.46 5.51
CA ARG A 94 -3.25 -19.92 5.21
C ARG A 94 -3.75 -20.95 6.22
N ASP A 95 -2.97 -22.00 6.45
CA ASP A 95 -3.42 -23.21 7.17
C ASP A 95 -3.33 -23.06 8.70
N SER A 96 -2.33 -22.32 9.20
CA SER A 96 -2.14 -22.11 10.64
C SER A 96 -2.96 -20.94 11.17
N TYR A 97 -3.16 -19.91 10.35
CA TYR A 97 -3.72 -18.63 10.78
C TYR A 97 -5.02 -18.26 10.07
N LEU A 98 -5.02 -17.96 8.76
CA LEU A 98 -6.19 -17.40 8.08
C LEU A 98 -7.44 -18.31 8.15
N SER A 99 -7.23 -19.63 8.13
CA SER A 99 -8.29 -20.64 8.27
C SER A 99 -8.88 -20.79 9.69
N ARG A 100 -8.45 -19.96 10.65
CA ARG A 100 -8.84 -20.00 12.08
C ARG A 100 -9.02 -18.59 12.61
N GLY A 101 -9.67 -18.41 13.75
CA GLY A 101 -9.80 -17.09 14.38
C GLY A 101 -11.25 -16.66 14.54
N VAL A 102 -11.49 -15.35 14.50
CA VAL A 102 -12.81 -14.77 14.79
C VAL A 102 -13.80 -14.98 13.64
N ASP A 103 -13.31 -14.92 12.41
CA ASP A 103 -14.08 -15.16 11.20
C ASP A 103 -13.12 -15.64 10.09
N PRO A 104 -12.83 -16.95 10.01
CA PRO A 104 -11.87 -17.50 9.06
C PRO A 104 -12.06 -17.00 7.62
N ILE A 105 -10.96 -16.82 6.91
CA ILE A 105 -10.93 -16.39 5.52
C ILE A 105 -10.04 -17.32 4.72
N ASP A 106 -10.49 -17.68 3.52
CA ASP A 106 -9.76 -18.55 2.61
C ASP A 106 -9.37 -17.77 1.36
N TYR A 107 -8.11 -17.91 0.95
CA TYR A 107 -7.59 -17.35 -0.29
C TYR A 107 -7.08 -18.52 -1.13
N PRO A 108 -7.84 -19.02 -2.12
CA PRO A 108 -7.39 -20.11 -2.97
C PRO A 108 -6.14 -19.76 -3.80
N TYR A 109 -5.94 -18.49 -4.18
CA TYR A 109 -4.87 -18.06 -5.10
C TYR A 109 -3.85 -17.18 -4.38
N ALA A 110 -2.57 -17.43 -4.60
CA ALA A 110 -1.46 -16.65 -4.04
C ALA A 110 -0.38 -16.44 -5.08
N TYR A 111 0.27 -15.29 -5.00
CA TYR A 111 1.50 -15.02 -5.71
C TYR A 111 2.58 -14.56 -4.72
N ILE A 112 3.74 -15.22 -4.78
CA ILE A 112 4.93 -14.89 -4.02
C ILE A 112 6.14 -15.09 -4.92
N ALA A 113 7.07 -14.14 -4.93
CA ALA A 113 8.28 -14.20 -5.74
C ALA A 113 9.49 -13.61 -4.99
N PRO A 114 10.73 -13.93 -5.40
CA PRO A 114 11.93 -13.35 -4.80
C PRO A 114 11.97 -11.82 -4.93
N SER A 115 12.75 -11.19 -4.05
CA SER A 115 13.04 -9.76 -4.02
C SER A 115 14.55 -9.49 -3.98
N ASN A 116 14.94 -8.24 -4.27
CA ASN A 116 16.35 -7.81 -4.26
C ASN A 116 16.93 -7.60 -2.85
N THR A 117 16.09 -7.59 -1.82
CA THR A 117 16.48 -7.41 -0.43
C THR A 117 17.45 -8.47 0.06
N GLY A 118 18.58 -8.02 0.62
CA GLY A 118 19.62 -8.88 1.17
C GLY A 118 20.39 -9.74 0.16
N VAL A 119 20.14 -9.58 -1.14
CA VAL A 119 20.94 -10.20 -2.21
C VAL A 119 22.27 -9.44 -2.33
N PRO A 120 23.44 -10.08 -2.12
CA PRO A 120 24.71 -9.37 -2.18
C PRO A 120 24.99 -8.79 -3.57
N SER A 121 25.30 -7.49 -3.65
CA SER A 121 25.66 -6.85 -4.93
C SER A 121 27.08 -7.22 -5.39
N GLY A 122 27.98 -7.47 -4.44
CA GLY A 122 29.42 -7.63 -4.68
C GLY A 122 30.20 -6.31 -4.74
N PHE A 123 29.55 -5.17 -4.48
CA PHE A 123 30.10 -3.81 -4.51
C PHE A 123 29.90 -3.09 -3.18
N ASP A 124 30.63 -1.99 -2.98
CA ASP A 124 30.59 -1.13 -1.77
C ASP A 124 29.64 0.03 -2.07
N LEU A 125 28.33 -0.24 -2.03
CA LEU A 125 27.28 0.65 -2.54
C LEU A 125 27.03 1.88 -1.64
N ASN A 126 27.68 1.94 -0.48
CA ASN A 126 27.65 3.08 0.43
C ASN A 126 29.02 3.75 0.63
N ASP A 127 30.03 3.37 -0.16
CA ASP A 127 31.39 3.93 -0.15
C ASP A 127 32.07 3.95 1.24
N ASN A 128 31.81 2.95 2.07
CA ASN A 128 32.41 2.86 3.41
C ASN A 128 33.84 2.27 3.42
N GLY A 129 34.27 1.73 2.27
CA GLY A 129 35.57 1.09 2.06
C GLY A 129 35.55 -0.44 2.20
N ALA A 130 34.40 -1.08 2.32
CA ALA A 130 34.26 -2.53 2.45
C ALA A 130 32.90 -3.04 1.95
N VAL A 131 32.93 -4.12 1.17
CA VAL A 131 31.74 -4.87 0.70
C VAL A 131 31.21 -5.77 1.81
N GLN A 132 30.18 -5.34 2.54
CA GLN A 132 29.59 -6.07 3.66
C GLN A 132 28.20 -5.56 4.09
N GLY A 133 27.37 -6.48 4.60
CA GLY A 133 26.13 -6.12 5.28
C GLY A 133 24.98 -5.77 4.32
N GLY A 134 23.90 -5.22 4.88
CA GLY A 134 22.67 -4.94 4.13
C GLY A 134 22.77 -3.70 3.24
N ASP A 135 23.60 -2.73 3.59
CA ASP A 135 23.78 -1.51 2.78
C ASP A 135 24.45 -1.77 1.42
N ASP A 136 25.12 -2.92 1.28
CA ASP A 136 25.79 -3.37 0.06
C ASP A 136 24.99 -4.48 -0.67
N ALA A 137 23.78 -4.77 -0.22
CA ALA A 137 22.85 -5.62 -0.96
C ALA A 137 22.14 -4.83 -2.08
N LEU A 138 21.61 -5.53 -3.08
CA LEU A 138 20.88 -4.91 -4.20
C LEU A 138 19.65 -4.11 -3.73
N GLY A 139 19.00 -4.57 -2.65
CA GLY A 139 18.19 -3.77 -1.75
C GLY A 139 18.51 -4.13 -0.30
N PHE A 140 18.30 -3.20 0.63
CA PHE A 140 18.69 -3.42 2.03
C PHE A 140 18.03 -4.67 2.62
N GLY A 141 18.83 -5.50 3.27
CA GLY A 141 18.40 -6.70 3.98
C GLY A 141 19.59 -7.50 4.48
N VAL A 142 19.41 -8.31 5.52
CA VAL A 142 20.48 -9.12 6.11
C VAL A 142 20.50 -10.57 5.62
N PHE A 143 19.48 -10.98 4.86
CA PHE A 143 19.44 -12.22 4.08
C PHE A 143 18.55 -12.05 2.84
N PRO A 144 18.78 -12.84 1.76
CA PRO A 144 17.95 -12.80 0.55
C PRO A 144 16.47 -13.05 0.84
N GLY A 145 15.61 -12.12 0.43
CA GLY A 145 14.16 -12.27 0.57
C GLY A 145 13.55 -11.70 1.85
N GLN A 146 14.36 -11.09 2.73
CA GLN A 146 13.85 -10.34 3.88
C GLN A 146 12.92 -9.20 3.41
N TYR A 147 11.87 -8.85 4.15
CA TYR A 147 10.94 -7.77 3.77
C TYR A 147 10.19 -8.00 2.43
N GLY A 148 10.00 -9.26 2.05
CA GLY A 148 9.30 -9.65 0.82
C GLY A 148 7.83 -9.24 0.78
N MET A 149 7.14 -9.69 -0.26
CA MET A 149 5.72 -9.40 -0.49
C MET A 149 4.94 -10.68 -0.76
N LEU A 150 3.62 -10.62 -0.58
CA LEU A 150 2.69 -11.71 -0.88
C LEU A 150 1.37 -11.13 -1.38
N VAL A 151 0.87 -11.62 -2.51
CA VAL A 151 -0.51 -11.37 -2.96
C VAL A 151 -1.37 -12.56 -2.58
N LEU A 152 -2.50 -12.32 -1.92
CA LEU A 152 -3.54 -13.29 -1.60
C LEU A 152 -4.83 -12.89 -2.34
N SER A 153 -5.51 -13.84 -2.97
CA SER A 153 -6.71 -13.56 -3.74
C SER A 153 -7.78 -14.66 -3.62
N GLN A 154 -9.04 -14.23 -3.49
CA GLN A 154 -10.21 -15.08 -3.65
C GLN A 154 -10.54 -15.36 -5.12
N PHE A 155 -10.01 -14.53 -6.01
CA PHE A 155 -10.17 -14.62 -7.46
C PHE A 155 -8.93 -15.24 -8.13
N PRO A 156 -9.07 -15.92 -9.28
CA PRO A 156 -7.95 -16.50 -10.00
C PRO A 156 -6.89 -15.46 -10.37
N ILE A 157 -5.62 -15.80 -10.14
CA ILE A 157 -4.46 -15.09 -10.68
C ILE A 157 -4.14 -15.71 -12.04
N VAL A 158 -3.87 -14.88 -13.06
CA VAL A 158 -3.45 -15.33 -14.39
C VAL A 158 -1.94 -15.53 -14.39
N ASP A 159 -1.48 -16.64 -13.80
CA ASP A 159 -0.06 -16.89 -13.51
C ASP A 159 0.87 -16.75 -14.72
N ASP A 160 0.41 -17.08 -15.93
CA ASP A 160 1.20 -17.00 -17.17
C ASP A 160 1.31 -15.59 -17.76
N GLU A 161 0.57 -14.62 -17.22
CA GLU A 161 0.62 -13.20 -17.60
C GLU A 161 1.23 -12.31 -16.50
N VAL A 162 1.68 -12.90 -15.38
CA VAL A 162 2.36 -12.14 -14.33
C VAL A 162 3.71 -11.62 -14.82
N ARG A 163 3.96 -10.32 -14.65
CA ARG A 163 5.23 -9.68 -14.99
C ARG A 163 5.94 -9.22 -13.73
N THR A 164 7.24 -9.47 -13.65
CA THR A 164 8.10 -9.00 -12.58
C THR A 164 9.21 -8.12 -13.12
N PHE A 165 9.58 -7.09 -12.36
CA PHE A 165 10.62 -6.14 -12.74
C PHE A 165 11.76 -6.10 -11.72
N GLN A 166 12.09 -7.26 -11.14
CA GLN A 166 13.14 -7.39 -10.13
C GLN A 166 14.49 -6.96 -10.69
N ASN A 167 14.79 -7.27 -11.94
CA ASN A 167 16.09 -7.03 -12.58
C ASN A 167 16.11 -5.78 -13.46
N PHE A 168 15.02 -4.99 -13.50
CA PHE A 168 15.03 -3.71 -14.20
C PHE A 168 16.05 -2.77 -13.55
N LEU A 169 17.04 -2.30 -14.31
CA LEU A 169 18.17 -1.54 -13.75
C LEU A 169 17.80 -0.08 -13.49
N TRP A 170 18.28 0.49 -12.37
CA TRP A 170 17.95 1.87 -12.00
C TRP A 170 18.35 2.87 -13.09
N LYS A 171 19.57 2.72 -13.62
CA LYS A 171 20.09 3.56 -14.71
C LYS A 171 19.26 3.50 -16.01
N ASP A 172 18.43 2.47 -16.19
CA ASP A 172 17.67 2.24 -17.41
C ASP A 172 16.26 2.87 -17.34
N LEU A 173 15.85 3.37 -16.16
CA LEU A 173 14.63 4.16 -16.02
C LEU A 173 14.75 5.48 -16.81
N PRO A 174 13.80 5.78 -17.72
CA PRO A 174 13.72 7.10 -18.33
C PRO A 174 13.66 8.21 -17.27
N GLY A 175 14.67 9.08 -17.28
CA GLY A 175 14.77 10.17 -16.30
C GLY A 175 15.35 9.78 -14.94
N ALA A 176 16.02 8.63 -14.83
CA ALA A 176 16.64 8.15 -13.59
C ALA A 176 17.39 9.25 -12.83
N ARG A 177 17.06 9.40 -11.54
CA ARG A 177 17.64 10.32 -10.58
C ARG A 177 18.82 9.67 -9.85
N LEU A 178 19.88 9.37 -10.58
CA LEU A 178 21.07 8.78 -9.97
C LEU A 178 21.73 9.78 -8.99
N PRO A 179 22.21 9.33 -7.81
CA PRO A 179 22.82 10.20 -6.82
C PRO A 179 24.17 10.78 -7.26
N ASP A 180 24.49 11.96 -6.73
CA ASP A 180 25.75 12.67 -6.98
C ASP A 180 26.80 12.33 -5.91
N ASP A 181 28.06 12.14 -6.31
CA ASP A 181 29.16 12.15 -5.34
C ASP A 181 29.51 13.60 -4.98
N ALA A 182 29.27 13.99 -3.72
CA ALA A 182 29.56 15.32 -3.21
C ALA A 182 31.05 15.73 -3.32
N ALA A 183 31.96 14.79 -3.53
CA ALA A 183 33.38 15.05 -3.75
C ALA A 183 33.71 15.45 -5.20
N THR A 184 32.78 15.30 -6.15
CA THR A 184 32.97 15.67 -7.55
C THR A 184 31.95 16.72 -8.03
N PRO A 185 32.21 17.40 -9.17
CA PRO A 185 31.26 18.31 -9.78
C PRO A 185 30.36 17.65 -10.84
N ALA A 186 30.49 16.35 -11.08
CA ALA A 186 29.64 15.63 -12.02
C ALA A 186 28.29 15.29 -11.38
N SER A 187 27.31 14.94 -12.21
CA SER A 187 25.96 14.58 -11.77
C SER A 187 25.70 13.10 -12.03
N GLY A 188 24.99 12.42 -11.13
CA GLY A 188 24.64 11.00 -11.23
C GLY A 188 25.86 10.10 -11.21
N ASP A 189 26.91 10.48 -10.48
CA ASP A 189 28.23 9.84 -10.51
C ASP A 189 28.62 9.16 -9.20
N PHE A 190 27.71 9.09 -8.22
CA PHE A 190 27.95 8.36 -6.97
C PHE A 190 28.30 6.90 -7.24
N TYR A 191 27.55 6.24 -8.11
CA TYR A 191 27.83 4.86 -8.51
C TYR A 191 28.73 4.79 -9.75
N SER A 192 29.68 3.86 -9.73
CA SER A 192 30.46 3.48 -10.88
C SER A 192 29.63 2.78 -11.96
N ALA A 193 30.19 2.69 -13.16
CA ALA A 193 29.55 1.98 -14.27
C ALA A 193 29.34 0.47 -14.00
N ASP A 194 30.21 -0.15 -13.20
CA ASP A 194 30.11 -1.57 -12.85
C ASP A 194 29.01 -1.80 -11.80
N GLU A 195 28.83 -0.88 -10.85
CA GLU A 195 27.73 -0.90 -9.87
C GLU A 195 26.38 -0.71 -10.55
N LEU A 196 26.26 0.31 -11.41
CA LEU A 196 25.04 0.55 -12.20
C LEU A 196 24.74 -0.57 -13.21
N ALA A 197 25.68 -1.47 -13.49
CA ALA A 197 25.43 -2.65 -14.31
C ALA A 197 24.70 -3.77 -13.57
N VAL A 198 24.65 -3.72 -12.23
CA VAL A 198 23.99 -4.73 -11.40
C VAL A 198 22.90 -4.17 -10.49
N LEU A 199 22.84 -2.86 -10.28
CA LEU A 199 21.91 -2.24 -9.33
C LEU A 199 20.49 -2.11 -9.92
N PRO A 200 19.50 -2.91 -9.45
CA PRO A 200 18.12 -2.81 -9.91
C PRO A 200 17.48 -1.52 -9.39
N LEU A 201 16.46 -1.03 -10.09
CA LEU A 201 15.61 0.05 -9.61
C LEU A 201 14.90 -0.37 -8.34
N SER A 202 14.19 -1.49 -8.39
CA SER A 202 13.41 -1.98 -7.27
C SER A 202 14.31 -2.51 -6.15
N SER A 203 14.16 -1.98 -4.95
CA SER A 203 14.83 -2.46 -3.73
C SER A 203 14.24 -3.78 -3.24
N LYS A 204 12.94 -4.01 -3.48
CA LYS A 204 12.26 -5.29 -3.25
C LYS A 204 11.89 -5.91 -4.60
N SER A 205 10.75 -5.54 -5.14
CA SER A 205 10.32 -5.86 -6.51
C SER A 205 9.13 -4.98 -6.91
N HIS A 206 8.86 -4.92 -8.21
CA HIS A 206 7.61 -4.42 -8.80
C HIS A 206 6.96 -5.61 -9.51
N TRP A 207 5.68 -5.85 -9.23
CA TRP A 207 4.90 -6.92 -9.85
C TRP A 207 3.65 -6.37 -10.51
N ASP A 208 3.38 -6.81 -11.73
CA ASP A 208 2.07 -6.72 -12.35
C ASP A 208 1.42 -8.10 -12.28
N VAL A 209 0.40 -8.24 -11.42
CA VAL A 209 -0.29 -9.50 -11.15
C VAL A 209 -1.73 -9.40 -11.65
N PRO A 210 -2.06 -9.98 -12.81
CA PRO A 210 -3.42 -9.94 -13.35
C PRO A 210 -4.37 -10.86 -12.58
N ILE A 211 -5.53 -10.34 -12.18
CA ILE A 211 -6.56 -11.06 -11.42
C ILE A 211 -7.90 -11.01 -12.17
N GLU A 212 -8.56 -12.16 -12.30
CA GLU A 212 -9.84 -12.30 -12.98
C GLU A 212 -11.03 -12.03 -12.04
N VAL A 213 -11.63 -10.84 -12.16
CA VAL A 213 -12.75 -10.39 -11.32
C VAL A 213 -13.97 -10.13 -12.19
N ALA A 214 -15.08 -10.82 -11.88
CA ALA A 214 -16.34 -10.69 -12.62
C ALA A 214 -16.25 -10.89 -14.16
N GLY A 215 -15.20 -11.55 -14.65
CA GLY A 215 -14.97 -11.78 -16.08
C GLY A 215 -14.17 -10.68 -16.78
N GLU A 216 -13.61 -9.74 -16.01
CA GLU A 216 -12.67 -8.71 -16.45
C GLU A 216 -11.33 -8.91 -15.72
N THR A 217 -10.23 -8.56 -16.37
CA THR A 217 -8.90 -8.57 -15.77
C THR A 217 -8.64 -7.26 -15.03
N VAL A 218 -8.22 -7.36 -13.77
CA VAL A 218 -7.72 -6.25 -12.95
C VAL A 218 -6.26 -6.51 -12.62
N HIS A 219 -5.37 -5.64 -13.07
CA HIS A 219 -3.93 -5.70 -12.81
C HIS A 219 -3.62 -5.16 -11.42
N VAL A 220 -3.08 -6.00 -10.54
CA VAL A 220 -2.52 -5.56 -9.25
C VAL A 220 -1.07 -5.16 -9.48
N LEU A 221 -0.82 -3.86 -9.42
CA LEU A 221 0.52 -3.28 -9.55
C LEU A 221 1.12 -3.12 -8.15
N ALA A 222 1.85 -4.15 -7.71
CA ALA A 222 2.34 -4.29 -6.36
C ALA A 222 3.81 -3.88 -6.23
N SER A 223 4.10 -2.99 -5.28
CA SER A 223 5.47 -2.61 -4.92
C SER A 223 5.63 -2.37 -3.43
N HIS A 224 6.89 -2.40 -2.99
CA HIS A 224 7.31 -1.93 -1.68
C HIS A 224 8.66 -1.19 -1.85
N PRO A 225 8.65 0.07 -2.30
CA PRO A 225 9.85 0.87 -2.50
C PRO A 225 10.73 0.97 -1.25
N THR A 226 11.95 1.47 -1.42
CA THR A 226 12.85 1.74 -0.31
C THR A 226 12.28 2.87 0.56
N PRO A 227 12.42 2.82 1.91
CA PRO A 227 12.20 4.01 2.73
C PRO A 227 13.13 5.13 2.29
N PRO A 228 12.68 6.40 2.20
CA PRO A 228 13.45 7.53 1.65
C PRO A 228 14.47 8.12 2.66
N SER A 229 14.99 7.30 3.57
CA SER A 229 15.87 7.74 4.67
C SER A 229 16.94 6.69 4.94
N PHE A 230 17.73 6.84 6.01
CA PHE A 230 18.81 5.92 6.41
C PHE A 230 20.08 5.96 5.54
N ASP A 231 20.40 7.10 4.94
CA ASP A 231 21.58 7.32 4.12
C ASP A 231 22.23 8.70 4.35
N GLY A 232 23.22 9.06 3.54
CA GLY A 232 23.97 10.30 3.65
C GLY A 232 23.43 11.43 2.78
N PRO A 233 24.16 12.57 2.71
CA PRO A 233 23.77 13.74 1.93
C PRO A 233 23.58 13.51 0.42
N GLU A 234 24.03 12.38 -0.09
CA GLU A 234 23.83 11.93 -1.46
C GLU A 234 22.37 11.52 -1.77
N ASP A 235 21.56 11.24 -0.75
CA ASP A 235 20.12 10.92 -0.83
C ASP A 235 19.78 9.74 -1.77
N ARG A 236 20.55 8.64 -1.69
CA ARG A 236 20.35 7.43 -2.52
C ARG A 236 18.93 6.89 -2.37
N ASN A 237 18.45 6.83 -1.14
CA ASN A 237 17.17 6.24 -0.78
C ASN A 237 16.00 7.15 -1.14
N GLY A 238 16.08 8.46 -0.91
CA GLY A 238 15.03 9.38 -1.36
C GLY A 238 14.93 9.44 -2.89
N LEU A 239 16.07 9.46 -3.59
CA LEU A 239 16.11 9.41 -5.05
C LEU A 239 15.59 8.09 -5.61
N ARG A 240 16.02 6.95 -5.05
CA ARG A 240 15.57 5.62 -5.48
C ARG A 240 14.09 5.40 -5.18
N ASN A 241 13.60 5.74 -3.98
CA ASN A 241 12.18 5.64 -3.62
C ASN A 241 11.32 6.36 -4.65
N ALA A 242 11.71 7.59 -4.97
CA ALA A 242 10.91 8.40 -5.86
C ALA A 242 10.92 7.85 -7.31
N ASP A 243 12.02 7.24 -7.76
CA ASP A 243 12.11 6.55 -9.05
C ASP A 243 11.37 5.20 -9.06
N GLU A 244 11.37 4.47 -7.95
CA GLU A 244 10.54 3.27 -7.78
C GLU A 244 9.05 3.63 -7.89
N ILE A 245 8.63 4.79 -7.38
CA ILE A 245 7.25 5.29 -7.55
C ILE A 245 7.02 5.76 -9.00
N ALA A 246 7.98 6.45 -9.61
CA ALA A 246 7.90 6.92 -11.00
C ALA A 246 7.69 5.77 -12.00
N PHE A 247 8.24 4.59 -11.70
CA PHE A 247 8.06 3.39 -12.51
C PHE A 247 6.58 3.13 -12.81
N TRP A 248 5.70 3.17 -11.80
CA TRP A 248 4.28 2.91 -12.03
C TRP A 248 3.59 3.99 -12.85
N GLN A 249 3.96 5.26 -12.63
CA GLN A 249 3.45 6.35 -13.46
C GLN A 249 3.77 6.12 -14.94
N GLN A 250 4.99 5.71 -15.26
CA GLN A 250 5.41 5.41 -16.63
C GLN A 250 4.75 4.13 -17.16
N TYR A 251 4.65 3.09 -16.32
CA TYR A 251 4.08 1.79 -16.70
C TYR A 251 2.60 1.88 -17.11
N VAL A 252 1.80 2.72 -16.44
CA VAL A 252 0.37 2.86 -16.73
C VAL A 252 0.03 3.92 -17.80
N ALA A 253 1.06 4.61 -18.32
CA ALA A 253 0.93 5.68 -19.30
C ALA A 253 1.59 5.28 -20.65
N PRO A 254 0.82 4.75 -21.62
CA PRO A 254 1.37 4.32 -22.90
C PRO A 254 2.16 5.44 -23.62
N GLY A 255 3.41 5.16 -23.97
CA GLY A 255 4.29 6.05 -24.70
C GLY A 255 5.75 5.59 -24.70
N ASP A 256 6.64 6.48 -25.14
CA ASP A 256 8.08 6.19 -25.28
C ASP A 256 8.72 5.75 -23.94
N GLU A 257 8.22 6.24 -22.80
CA GLU A 257 8.71 5.86 -21.47
C GLU A 257 8.29 4.43 -21.11
N SER A 258 7.00 4.08 -21.27
CA SER A 258 6.53 2.71 -21.05
C SER A 258 7.21 1.71 -21.98
N ASP A 259 7.50 2.10 -23.23
CA ASP A 259 8.18 1.26 -24.24
C ASP A 259 9.63 0.95 -23.86
N ALA A 260 10.26 1.77 -23.02
CA ALA A 260 11.62 1.54 -22.52
C ALA A 260 11.66 0.54 -21.35
N LEU A 261 10.56 0.37 -20.63
CA LEU A 261 10.45 -0.58 -19.52
C LEU A 261 10.51 -2.02 -20.04
N TYR A 262 11.17 -2.90 -19.29
CA TYR A 262 11.26 -4.33 -19.60
C TYR A 262 11.14 -5.16 -18.32
N ASP A 263 10.43 -6.28 -18.41
CA ASP A 263 10.32 -7.24 -17.31
C ASP A 263 11.51 -8.23 -17.28
N ASP A 264 11.48 -9.13 -16.30
CA ASP A 264 12.50 -10.14 -16.06
C ASP A 264 12.61 -11.20 -17.18
N ASP A 265 11.57 -11.34 -18.02
CA ASP A 265 11.57 -12.19 -19.21
C ASP A 265 12.01 -11.42 -20.48
N GLY A 266 12.26 -10.12 -20.35
CA GLY A 266 12.72 -9.22 -21.42
C GLY A 266 11.60 -8.74 -22.33
N GLU A 267 10.34 -8.87 -21.94
CA GLU A 267 9.22 -8.26 -22.63
C GLU A 267 9.12 -6.77 -22.28
N HIS A 268 8.96 -5.96 -23.31
CA HIS A 268 8.97 -4.50 -23.23
C HIS A 268 7.56 -3.93 -23.26
N GLY A 269 7.38 -2.76 -22.65
CA GLY A 269 6.12 -2.02 -22.67
C GLY A 269 5.41 -2.02 -21.31
N GLY A 270 4.43 -1.13 -21.19
CA GLY A 270 3.53 -1.01 -20.04
C GLY A 270 2.09 -1.41 -20.36
N LEU A 271 1.17 -1.07 -19.46
CA LEU A 271 -0.26 -1.33 -19.65
C LEU A 271 -0.84 -0.50 -20.79
N ALA A 272 -1.75 -1.10 -21.54
CA ALA A 272 -2.59 -0.43 -22.50
C ALA A 272 -3.63 0.49 -21.81
N ARG A 273 -4.03 1.56 -22.50
CA ARG A 273 -4.96 2.60 -22.00
C ARG A 273 -6.33 2.09 -21.50
N HIS A 274 -6.71 0.86 -21.82
CA HIS A 274 -8.02 0.29 -21.46
C HIS A 274 -7.95 -0.75 -20.35
N GLU A 275 -6.74 -1.16 -19.94
CA GLU A 275 -6.55 -2.14 -18.89
C GLU A 275 -6.85 -1.51 -17.53
N ARG A 276 -7.58 -2.25 -16.70
CA ARG A 276 -7.92 -1.83 -15.34
C ARG A 276 -6.78 -2.23 -14.43
N PHE A 277 -6.37 -1.32 -13.57
CA PHE A 277 -5.29 -1.58 -12.63
C PHE A 277 -5.57 -0.97 -11.26
N VAL A 278 -4.90 -1.49 -10.25
CA VAL A 278 -4.81 -0.92 -8.91
C VAL A 278 -3.33 -0.86 -8.54
N ILE A 279 -2.79 0.35 -8.37
CA ILE A 279 -1.45 0.53 -7.79
C ILE A 279 -1.59 0.39 -6.29
N MET A 280 -0.83 -0.52 -5.67
CA MET A 280 -0.94 -0.76 -4.25
C MET A 280 0.34 -1.21 -3.57
N GLY A 281 0.45 -0.87 -2.29
CA GLY A 281 1.60 -1.19 -1.45
C GLY A 281 1.97 -0.05 -0.51
N ASP A 282 2.85 -0.34 0.43
CA ASP A 282 3.62 0.67 1.15
C ASP A 282 4.61 1.34 0.19
N GLN A 283 4.30 2.56 -0.24
CA GLN A 283 5.14 3.37 -1.13
C GLN A 283 6.19 4.17 -0.37
N ASN A 284 6.20 4.12 0.96
CA ASN A 284 7.14 4.85 1.82
C ASN A 284 7.18 6.37 1.56
N SER A 285 6.12 6.93 0.97
CA SER A 285 6.10 8.32 0.53
C SER A 285 4.80 9.02 0.90
N ASP A 286 4.90 10.01 1.78
CA ASP A 286 3.81 10.91 2.10
C ASP A 286 3.77 12.08 1.09
N PRO A 287 2.59 12.60 0.72
CA PRO A 287 2.48 13.70 -0.23
C PRO A 287 3.08 15.03 0.26
N ALA A 288 3.20 15.27 1.57
CA ALA A 288 3.58 16.58 2.11
C ALA A 288 4.54 16.54 3.29
N ASP A 289 4.64 15.40 4.00
CA ASP A 289 5.42 15.22 5.22
C ASP A 289 6.47 14.11 5.07
N GLY A 290 7.23 13.84 6.14
CA GLY A 290 8.31 12.85 6.12
C GLY A 290 9.55 13.27 5.30
N ASP A 291 10.36 12.28 4.93
CA ASP A 291 11.69 12.48 4.30
C ASP A 291 11.70 12.24 2.79
N SER A 292 10.55 11.92 2.18
CA SER A 292 10.45 11.72 0.73
C SER A 292 10.86 12.95 -0.07
N LEU A 293 11.42 12.72 -1.26
CA LEU A 293 11.61 13.79 -2.23
C LEU A 293 10.27 14.49 -2.52
N PRO A 294 10.22 15.84 -2.52
CA PRO A 294 8.99 16.56 -2.81
C PRO A 294 8.44 16.18 -4.19
N GLY A 295 7.16 15.77 -4.24
CA GLY A 295 6.52 15.32 -5.47
C GLY A 295 6.55 13.80 -5.69
N ALA A 296 7.24 13.03 -4.83
CA ALA A 296 7.40 11.59 -5.03
C ALA A 296 6.05 10.86 -5.07
N ALA A 297 5.23 10.97 -4.02
CA ALA A 297 3.89 10.38 -3.98
C ALA A 297 2.95 10.94 -5.07
N GLN A 298 3.05 12.23 -5.40
CA GLN A 298 2.25 12.89 -6.44
C GLN A 298 2.36 12.21 -7.80
N GLN A 299 3.51 11.59 -8.12
CA GLN A 299 3.71 10.87 -9.37
C GLN A 299 2.64 9.79 -9.61
N ILE A 300 2.12 9.15 -8.56
CA ILE A 300 1.09 8.11 -8.68
C ILE A 300 -0.31 8.61 -8.29
N ILE A 301 -0.47 9.46 -7.27
CA ILE A 301 -1.81 9.93 -6.87
C ILE A 301 -2.40 10.95 -7.86
N GLU A 302 -1.56 11.60 -8.68
CA GLU A 302 -1.99 12.52 -9.75
C GLU A 302 -1.80 11.94 -11.17
N ALA A 303 -1.48 10.65 -11.28
CA ALA A 303 -1.25 10.00 -12.58
C ALA A 303 -2.54 9.94 -13.44
N ASP A 304 -2.36 9.88 -14.78
CA ASP A 304 -3.49 9.74 -15.71
C ASP A 304 -4.31 8.48 -15.36
N ARG A 305 -5.64 8.64 -15.32
CA ARG A 305 -6.63 7.60 -14.96
C ARG A 305 -6.60 7.13 -13.51
N VAL A 306 -5.65 7.54 -12.67
CA VAL A 306 -5.63 7.13 -11.26
C VAL A 306 -6.69 7.88 -10.46
N ILE A 307 -7.39 7.15 -9.62
CA ILE A 307 -8.33 7.69 -8.63
C ILE A 307 -7.66 7.55 -7.27
N ASP A 308 -7.48 8.66 -6.56
CA ASP A 308 -7.10 8.64 -5.14
C ASP A 308 -8.38 8.61 -4.27
N PRO A 309 -8.70 7.49 -3.61
CA PRO A 309 -9.92 7.37 -2.81
C PRO A 309 -9.85 8.10 -1.46
N LEU A 310 -8.66 8.59 -1.05
CA LEU A 310 -8.43 9.25 0.25
C LEU A 310 -9.01 8.44 1.44
N PRO A 311 -8.61 7.18 1.61
CA PRO A 311 -9.08 6.33 2.70
C PRO A 311 -8.72 7.00 4.03
N SER A 312 -9.63 6.96 5.00
CA SER A 312 -9.43 7.65 6.27
C SER A 312 -9.83 6.81 7.49
N SER A 313 -9.41 7.25 8.67
CA SER A 313 -9.81 6.64 9.95
C SER A 313 -9.95 7.65 11.08
N GLU A 314 -10.83 7.36 12.05
CA GLU A 314 -10.91 8.14 13.30
C GLU A 314 -9.69 7.87 14.20
N GLY A 315 -9.11 6.67 14.15
CA GLY A 315 -7.98 6.28 15.00
C GLY A 315 -6.70 7.02 14.66
N ALA A 316 -6.42 7.27 13.38
CA ALA A 316 -5.27 8.06 12.95
C ALA A 316 -5.30 9.49 13.51
N VAL A 317 -6.46 10.16 13.42
CA VAL A 317 -6.67 11.50 14.00
C VAL A 317 -6.45 11.50 15.51
N GLU A 318 -6.96 10.49 16.21
CA GLU A 318 -6.79 10.36 17.66
C GLU A 318 -5.33 10.10 18.03
N ALA A 319 -4.64 9.21 17.31
CA ALA A 319 -3.23 8.88 17.51
C ALA A 319 -2.35 10.13 17.35
N ALA A 320 -2.48 10.84 16.23
CA ALA A 320 -1.75 12.07 15.94
C ALA A 320 -1.92 13.13 17.06
N GLN A 321 -3.13 13.28 17.60
CA GLN A 321 -3.42 14.20 18.71
C GLN A 321 -2.80 13.76 20.04
N LEU A 322 -2.82 12.47 20.35
CA LEU A 322 -2.30 11.93 21.60
C LEU A 322 -0.77 11.90 21.62
N GLN A 323 -0.15 11.56 20.49
CA GLN A 323 1.30 11.50 20.32
C GLN A 323 1.92 12.90 20.28
N GLY A 324 1.27 13.83 19.57
CA GLY A 324 1.76 15.19 19.42
C GLY A 324 3.09 15.21 18.63
N GLY A 325 4.06 16.00 19.08
CA GLY A 325 5.40 15.99 18.46
C GLY A 325 5.37 16.43 16.98
N PRO A 326 6.02 15.67 16.06
CA PRO A 326 5.97 15.89 14.61
C PRO A 326 4.54 16.01 14.07
N ASN A 327 3.61 15.19 14.58
CA ASN A 327 2.21 15.17 14.15
C ASN A 327 1.51 16.54 14.30
N LEU A 328 2.00 17.41 15.20
CA LEU A 328 1.42 18.76 15.40
C LEU A 328 1.86 19.78 14.34
N VAL A 329 2.90 19.45 13.55
CA VAL A 329 3.47 20.33 12.53
C VAL A 329 3.38 19.76 11.13
N HIS A 330 2.85 18.54 10.98
CA HIS A 330 2.53 17.94 9.68
C HIS A 330 1.53 18.79 8.89
N GLN A 331 1.64 18.74 7.58
CA GLN A 331 0.83 19.49 6.63
C GLN A 331 -0.36 18.67 6.13
N SER A 332 -0.20 17.34 6.03
CA SER A 332 -1.27 16.42 5.68
C SER A 332 -2.36 16.40 6.76
N ASP A 333 -3.57 16.03 6.36
CA ASP A 333 -4.65 15.79 7.33
C ASP A 333 -4.42 14.40 7.95
N PRO A 334 -4.26 14.30 9.28
CA PRO A 334 -3.95 13.02 9.94
C PRO A 334 -5.07 11.98 9.78
N ALA A 335 -6.26 12.38 9.30
CA ALA A 335 -7.29 11.42 8.94
C ALA A 335 -6.84 10.41 7.87
N TYR A 336 -5.85 10.78 7.05
CA TYR A 336 -5.33 9.95 5.96
C TYR A 336 -4.05 9.18 6.32
N ASP A 337 -3.53 9.31 7.55
CA ASP A 337 -2.32 8.57 7.95
C ASP A 337 -2.60 7.06 7.92
N THR A 338 -1.60 6.32 7.46
CA THR A 338 -1.65 4.85 7.32
C THR A 338 -0.58 4.15 8.15
N ALA A 339 0.42 4.89 8.65
CA ALA A 339 1.49 4.36 9.48
C ALA A 339 1.76 5.25 10.70
N ASP A 340 2.24 4.62 11.77
CA ASP A 340 2.65 5.22 13.05
C ASP A 340 4.14 4.91 13.29
N PHE A 341 5.02 5.77 12.79
CA PHE A 341 6.46 5.57 12.95
C PHE A 341 6.96 6.10 14.29
N SER A 342 7.91 5.38 14.89
CA SER A 342 8.46 5.71 16.19
C SER A 342 9.07 7.12 16.27
N GLU A 343 8.71 7.85 17.32
CA GLU A 343 9.23 9.19 17.66
C GLU A 343 10.76 9.24 17.84
N PRO A 344 11.45 10.38 17.56
CA PRO A 344 10.93 11.75 17.47
C PRO A 344 10.65 12.29 16.07
N VAL A 345 10.91 11.54 15.00
CA VAL A 345 10.54 11.80 13.60
C VAL A 345 10.47 10.43 12.89
N PRO A 346 9.62 10.24 11.88
CA PRO A 346 8.75 11.24 11.27
C PRO A 346 7.38 11.40 11.95
N GLY A 347 6.94 10.49 12.83
CA GLY A 347 5.56 10.46 13.31
C GLY A 347 4.64 9.76 12.31
N ASN A 348 3.35 10.09 12.33
CA ASN A 348 2.35 9.43 11.49
C ASN A 348 2.36 10.01 10.08
N LEU A 349 2.23 9.13 9.09
CA LEU A 349 2.31 9.47 7.67
C LEU A 349 1.32 8.65 6.84
N ARG A 350 0.95 9.16 5.68
CA ARG A 350 0.25 8.41 4.64
C ARG A 350 1.26 7.79 3.67
N VAL A 351 1.58 6.51 3.85
CA VAL A 351 2.59 5.82 3.03
C VAL A 351 2.05 4.58 2.32
N ASP A 352 0.89 4.07 2.72
CA ASP A 352 0.23 2.91 2.12
C ASP A 352 -0.88 3.35 1.16
N TYR A 353 -0.87 2.78 -0.04
CA TYR A 353 -1.75 3.22 -1.12
C TYR A 353 -2.54 2.05 -1.72
N VAL A 354 -3.78 2.35 -2.11
CA VAL A 354 -4.63 1.51 -2.97
C VAL A 354 -5.31 2.46 -3.97
N LEU A 355 -4.77 2.51 -5.18
CA LEU A 355 -5.07 3.52 -6.19
C LEU A 355 -5.65 2.86 -7.44
N PRO A 356 -6.99 2.72 -7.50
CA PRO A 356 -7.66 2.14 -8.66
C PRO A 356 -7.64 3.08 -9.87
N SER A 357 -7.71 2.49 -11.06
CA SER A 357 -7.82 3.24 -12.32
C SER A 357 -9.28 3.43 -12.79
N GLU A 358 -9.57 4.54 -13.46
CA GLU A 358 -10.75 4.67 -14.31
C GLU A 358 -10.80 3.56 -15.39
N PRO A 359 -11.99 2.99 -15.68
CA PRO A 359 -13.31 3.47 -15.28
C PRO A 359 -13.90 2.83 -14.00
N MET A 360 -13.12 2.11 -13.19
CA MET A 360 -13.64 1.48 -11.97
C MET A 360 -14.24 2.53 -11.02
N GLU A 361 -15.36 2.20 -10.37
CA GLU A 361 -16.05 3.11 -9.45
C GLU A 361 -15.68 2.76 -8.00
N VAL A 362 -15.13 3.73 -7.26
CA VAL A 362 -14.92 3.61 -5.82
C VAL A 362 -16.25 3.73 -5.09
N ARG A 363 -16.62 2.69 -4.34
CA ARG A 363 -17.85 2.62 -3.56
C ARG A 363 -17.66 3.00 -2.10
N ASP A 364 -16.54 2.57 -1.52
CA ASP A 364 -16.14 2.90 -0.16
C ASP A 364 -14.62 2.72 -0.01
N SER A 365 -14.04 3.29 1.03
CA SER A 365 -12.62 3.10 1.34
C SER A 365 -12.33 3.41 2.80
N GLY A 366 -11.23 2.89 3.33
CA GLY A 366 -10.85 3.20 4.71
C GLY A 366 -9.47 2.70 5.11
N VAL A 367 -9.02 3.17 6.27
CA VAL A 367 -7.84 2.67 6.97
C VAL A 367 -8.30 1.93 8.22
N PHE A 368 -7.83 0.69 8.43
CA PHE A 368 -8.10 -0.05 9.65
C PHE A 368 -7.23 0.48 10.80
N TRP A 369 -7.62 1.63 11.33
CA TRP A 369 -7.04 2.22 12.54
C TRP A 369 -8.19 2.57 13.50
N PRO A 370 -8.57 1.65 14.40
CA PRO A 370 -9.69 1.86 15.30
C PRO A 370 -9.36 2.92 16.36
N ALA A 371 -10.33 3.78 16.68
CA ALA A 371 -10.22 4.71 17.80
C ALA A 371 -10.09 3.95 19.14
N THR A 372 -9.46 4.54 20.15
CA THR A 372 -9.16 3.89 21.44
C THR A 372 -10.40 3.43 22.22
N ARG A 373 -11.57 3.99 21.89
CA ARG A 373 -12.88 3.62 22.44
C ARG A 373 -13.49 2.35 21.82
N ASP A 374 -12.93 1.88 20.71
CA ASP A 374 -13.39 0.69 20.01
C ASP A 374 -12.78 -0.58 20.64
N ASP A 375 -13.54 -1.68 20.70
CA ASP A 375 -13.05 -2.95 21.23
C ASP A 375 -11.91 -3.54 20.36
N LEU A 376 -11.82 -3.13 19.09
CA LEU A 376 -10.76 -3.50 18.15
C LEU A 376 -9.48 -2.66 18.30
N ALA A 377 -9.45 -1.63 19.16
CA ALA A 377 -8.24 -0.80 19.38
C ALA A 377 -7.00 -1.62 19.79
N ARG A 378 -7.20 -2.81 20.38
CA ARG A 378 -6.13 -3.77 20.70
C ARG A 378 -5.42 -4.38 19.48
N LEU A 379 -5.91 -4.11 18.27
CA LEU A 379 -5.33 -4.54 17.01
C LEU A 379 -4.53 -3.42 16.32
N ALA A 380 -4.56 -2.19 16.85
CA ALA A 380 -3.83 -1.07 16.28
C ALA A 380 -2.31 -1.25 16.35
N ASP A 381 -1.81 -2.14 17.20
CA ASP A 381 -0.39 -2.51 17.32
C ASP A 381 -0.09 -3.88 16.68
N ALA A 382 -0.90 -4.31 15.70
CA ALA A 382 -0.62 -5.50 14.90
C ALA A 382 0.63 -5.33 14.02
N SER A 383 0.83 -4.10 13.55
CA SER A 383 1.95 -3.59 12.77
C SER A 383 2.06 -2.08 13.10
N ASP A 384 3.17 -1.46 12.76
CA ASP A 384 3.33 0.00 12.69
C ASP A 384 2.64 0.63 11.47
N HIS A 385 2.12 -0.20 10.56
CA HIS A 385 1.22 0.18 9.48
C HIS A 385 -0.21 -0.30 9.73
N HIS A 386 -1.16 0.34 9.06
CA HIS A 386 -2.58 0.05 9.14
C HIS A 386 -3.13 -0.31 7.76
N MET A 387 -3.90 -1.40 7.69
CA MET A 387 -4.46 -1.88 6.43
C MET A 387 -5.30 -0.80 5.74
N VAL A 388 -5.00 -0.54 4.47
CA VAL A 388 -5.75 0.36 3.59
C VAL A 388 -6.59 -0.49 2.65
N TRP A 389 -7.88 -0.20 2.53
CA TRP A 389 -8.81 -0.95 1.68
C TRP A 389 -9.72 -0.03 0.87
N VAL A 390 -10.17 -0.55 -0.28
CA VAL A 390 -11.09 0.11 -1.21
C VAL A 390 -12.10 -0.90 -1.74
N ASP A 391 -13.37 -0.51 -1.74
CA ASP A 391 -14.46 -1.25 -2.39
C ASP A 391 -14.70 -0.69 -3.79
N LEU A 392 -14.72 -1.57 -4.79
CA LEU A 392 -14.79 -1.22 -6.21
C LEU A 392 -15.98 -1.91 -6.90
N ASP A 393 -16.60 -1.18 -7.83
CA ASP A 393 -17.38 -1.77 -8.92
C ASP A 393 -16.48 -1.85 -10.16
N VAL A 394 -16.36 -3.06 -10.73
CA VAL A 394 -15.43 -3.34 -11.84
C VAL A 394 -16.12 -3.17 -13.20
N ASN A 395 -17.46 -3.03 -13.22
CA ASN A 395 -18.30 -3.03 -14.42
C ASN A 395 -18.45 -1.68 -15.15
#